data_AF-A0A2E1Z7W1-F1
#
_entry.id   AF-A0A2E1Z7W1-F1
#
_cell.length_a   1.000
_cell.length_b   1.000
_cell.length_c   1.000
_cell.angle_alpha   90.00
_cell.angle_beta   90.00
_cell.angle_gamma   90.00
#
_symmetry.space_group_name_H-M   'P 1'
#
loop_
_entity.id
_entity.type
_entity.pdbx_description
1 polymer ?
#
loop_
_entity_poly.entity_id
_entity_poly.type
_entity_poly.pdbx_seq_one_letter_code
_entity_poly.pdbx_strand_id
1 'polypeptide(L)'
;MQFDPPLREAKLIKRYKRFLADVKLADGAIITLHCPNTGSMKNCQQAGSKIWYSTSTNTKRKYPNTWEIVEVDGRYKVGINTVSANKLVLEAILDNEIVSLQGYSKVRKEVPYGAQNSRIDILLEDPVNNQSKRCFVEVKNVSLGIGGGKGLFPDAVTVRGRKHMEELIHIASSRERAVLLFCVQHEGINQVFPADDIDPEYSRLLRQAAAAGVEILAYGTDFDIRTSTLRLNRELSVET
;
A
#
# COMPACT_ATOMS: atom_id res chain seq x y z
N MET A 1 7.58 -9.25 4.94
CA MET A 1 6.37 -9.91 5.49
C MET A 1 6.32 -11.36 5.05
N GLN A 2 6.33 -12.28 6.01
CA GLN A 2 6.10 -13.71 5.80
C GLN A 2 4.64 -14.05 6.10
N PHE A 3 3.99 -14.81 5.22
CA PHE A 3 2.68 -15.42 5.51
C PHE A 3 2.88 -16.78 6.15
N ASP A 4 2.23 -16.99 7.29
CA ASP A 4 2.17 -18.27 8.00
C ASP A 4 0.73 -18.48 8.53
N PRO A 5 0.00 -19.50 8.05
CA PRO A 5 0.41 -20.50 7.06
C PRO A 5 0.68 -19.90 5.66
N PRO A 6 1.41 -20.63 4.78
CA PRO A 6 1.67 -20.20 3.42
C PRO A 6 0.41 -19.87 2.63
N LEU A 7 0.54 -18.96 1.66
CA LEU A 7 -0.55 -18.55 0.80
C LEU A 7 -1.05 -19.72 -0.05
N ARG A 8 -2.36 -19.75 -0.25
CA ARG A 8 -3.03 -20.74 -1.09
C ARG A 8 -3.53 -20.10 -2.38
N GLU A 9 -3.56 -20.88 -3.45
CA GLU A 9 -3.97 -20.43 -4.77
C GLU A 9 -5.45 -20.74 -5.06
N ALA A 10 -6.12 -19.85 -5.79
CA ALA A 10 -7.43 -20.09 -6.40
C ALA A 10 -7.58 -19.30 -7.71
N LYS A 11 -8.72 -19.48 -8.39
CA LYS A 11 -9.13 -18.64 -9.53
C LYS A 11 -10.29 -17.74 -9.14
N LEU A 12 -10.17 -16.44 -9.40
CA LEU A 12 -11.24 -15.47 -9.15
C LEU A 12 -12.46 -15.77 -10.02
N ILE A 13 -13.64 -15.84 -9.42
CA ILE A 13 -14.91 -15.87 -10.17
C ILE A 13 -15.44 -14.45 -10.29
N LYS A 14 -15.62 -13.77 -9.15
CA LYS A 14 -16.10 -12.38 -9.10
C LYS A 14 -15.81 -11.74 -7.75
N ARG A 15 -15.55 -10.43 -7.75
CA ARG A 15 -15.63 -9.57 -6.56
C ARG A 15 -17.00 -8.89 -6.52
N TYR A 16 -17.58 -8.80 -5.33
CA TYR A 16 -18.88 -8.16 -5.14
C TYR A 16 -19.02 -7.57 -3.74
N LYS A 17 -19.97 -6.65 -3.58
CA LYS A 17 -20.19 -5.91 -2.33
C LYS A 17 -18.93 -5.24 -1.76
N ARG A 18 -17.90 -5.00 -2.60
CA ARG A 18 -16.55 -4.50 -2.26
C ARG A 18 -15.70 -5.44 -1.39
N PHE A 19 -16.28 -6.10 -0.39
CA PHE A 19 -15.55 -6.85 0.64
C PHE A 19 -15.63 -8.38 0.50
N LEU A 20 -16.25 -8.92 -0.56
CA LEU A 20 -16.35 -10.36 -0.83
C LEU A 20 -15.83 -10.70 -2.22
N ALA A 21 -15.21 -11.87 -2.34
CA ALA A 21 -14.86 -12.46 -3.62
C ALA A 21 -15.16 -13.96 -3.61
N ASP A 22 -15.88 -14.44 -4.62
CA ASP A 22 -16.04 -15.88 -4.82
C ASP A 22 -14.89 -16.39 -5.69
N VAL A 23 -14.31 -17.52 -5.31
CA VAL A 23 -13.17 -18.13 -6.00
C VAL A 23 -13.37 -19.63 -6.17
N LYS A 24 -12.77 -20.19 -7.23
CA LYS A 24 -12.72 -21.63 -7.49
C LYS A 24 -11.38 -22.21 -7.07
N LEU A 25 -11.41 -23.21 -6.20
CA LEU A 25 -10.24 -23.96 -5.74
C LEU A 25 -9.79 -25.01 -6.77
N ALA A 26 -8.62 -25.62 -6.56
CA ALA A 26 -8.04 -26.64 -7.44
C ALA A 26 -8.91 -27.91 -7.55
N ASP A 27 -9.59 -28.29 -6.48
CA ASP A 27 -10.55 -29.41 -6.43
C ASP A 27 -11.92 -29.08 -7.06
N GLY A 28 -12.09 -27.84 -7.53
CA GLY A 28 -13.33 -27.36 -8.13
C GLY A 28 -14.33 -26.75 -7.14
N ALA A 29 -14.09 -26.82 -5.83
CA ALA A 29 -14.94 -26.20 -4.83
C ALA A 29 -14.98 -24.67 -4.99
N ILE A 30 -16.13 -24.07 -4.68
CA ILE A 30 -16.31 -22.62 -4.67
C ILE A 30 -16.37 -22.16 -3.23
N ILE A 31 -15.51 -21.20 -2.87
CA ILE A 31 -15.50 -20.58 -1.54
C ILE A 31 -15.58 -19.06 -1.67
N THR A 32 -16.01 -18.40 -0.60
CA THR A 32 -16.00 -16.95 -0.49
C THR A 32 -14.84 -16.48 0.37
N LEU A 33 -14.04 -15.56 -0.17
CA LEU A 33 -12.96 -14.86 0.51
C LEU A 33 -13.42 -13.48 1.00
N HIS A 34 -12.81 -13.01 2.08
CA HIS A 34 -12.80 -11.59 2.38
C HIS A 34 -11.90 -10.83 1.40
N CYS A 35 -12.41 -9.75 0.82
CA CYS A 35 -11.62 -8.79 0.05
C CYS A 35 -11.28 -7.59 0.96
N PRO A 36 -10.02 -7.42 1.37
CA PRO A 36 -9.58 -6.37 2.30
C PRO A 36 -9.36 -5.00 1.64
N ASN A 37 -9.81 -4.83 0.38
CA ASN A 37 -9.67 -3.59 -0.38
C ASN A 37 -11.06 -3.01 -0.66
N THR A 38 -11.30 -1.79 -0.22
CA THR A 38 -12.58 -1.09 -0.45
C THR A 38 -12.58 -0.19 -1.68
N GLY A 39 -11.41 0.03 -2.28
CA GLY A 39 -11.20 0.81 -3.48
C GLY A 39 -11.73 0.14 -4.74
N SER A 40 -11.45 0.76 -5.90
CA SER A 40 -11.98 0.29 -7.17
C SER A 40 -11.41 -1.09 -7.53
N MET A 41 -10.15 -1.36 -7.15
CA MET A 41 -9.35 -2.48 -7.65
C MET A 41 -9.34 -2.51 -9.18
N LYS A 42 -9.29 -1.33 -9.81
CA LYS A 42 -9.19 -1.19 -11.26
C LYS A 42 -7.98 -2.00 -11.75
N ASN A 43 -8.20 -2.78 -12.81
CA ASN A 43 -7.26 -3.74 -13.38
C ASN A 43 -6.84 -4.92 -12.48
N CYS A 44 -7.43 -5.07 -11.28
CA CYS A 44 -7.02 -6.08 -10.28
C CYS A 44 -8.13 -7.08 -9.90
N GLN A 45 -9.23 -7.15 -10.67
CA GLN A 45 -10.41 -7.97 -10.32
C GLN A 45 -11.03 -8.73 -11.51
N GLN A 46 -10.22 -9.06 -12.52
CA GLN A 46 -10.68 -9.75 -13.72
C GLN A 46 -11.09 -11.20 -13.39
N ALA A 47 -12.28 -11.61 -13.83
CA ALA A 47 -12.73 -12.99 -13.67
C ALA A 47 -11.77 -13.96 -14.38
N GLY A 48 -11.48 -15.08 -13.73
CA GLY A 48 -10.52 -16.08 -14.18
C GLY A 48 -9.08 -15.83 -13.72
N SER A 49 -8.75 -14.65 -13.20
CA SER A 49 -7.41 -14.35 -12.69
C SER A 49 -6.98 -15.34 -11.60
N LYS A 50 -5.72 -15.74 -11.65
CA LYS A 50 -5.05 -16.45 -10.56
C LYS A 50 -4.91 -15.51 -9.37
N ILE A 51 -5.26 -15.99 -8.18
CA ILE A 51 -5.16 -15.23 -6.94
C ILE A 51 -4.51 -16.06 -5.85
N TRP A 52 -3.94 -15.37 -4.87
CA TRP A 52 -3.44 -15.97 -3.64
C TRP A 52 -4.15 -15.39 -2.43
N TYR A 53 -4.44 -16.26 -1.47
CA TYR A 53 -5.18 -15.91 -0.26
C TYR A 53 -4.52 -16.50 0.98
N SER A 54 -4.62 -15.78 2.08
CA SER A 54 -4.19 -16.23 3.41
C SER A 54 -5.36 -16.89 4.15
N THR A 55 -5.06 -17.74 5.14
CA THR A 55 -6.07 -18.33 6.04
C THR A 55 -5.75 -17.93 7.48
N SER A 56 -6.68 -17.22 8.12
CA SER A 56 -6.59 -16.87 9.53
C SER A 56 -6.88 -18.06 10.43
N THR A 57 -6.07 -18.27 11.47
CA THR A 57 -6.31 -19.27 12.53
C THR A 57 -7.43 -18.89 13.51
N ASN A 58 -7.87 -17.62 13.50
CA ASN A 58 -8.99 -17.18 14.33
C ASN A 58 -10.33 -17.79 13.86
N THR A 59 -10.82 -18.77 14.61
CA THR A 59 -12.05 -19.53 14.35
C THR A 59 -13.34 -18.71 14.47
N LYS A 60 -13.30 -17.50 15.04
CA LYS A 60 -14.46 -16.61 15.16
C LYS A 60 -14.77 -15.84 13.87
N ARG A 61 -13.91 -15.89 12.86
CA ARG A 61 -14.11 -15.17 11.59
C ARG A 61 -15.14 -15.88 10.72
N LYS A 62 -16.18 -15.15 10.29
CA LYS A 62 -17.15 -15.62 9.30
C LYS A 62 -16.49 -16.02 7.96
N TYR A 63 -15.50 -15.22 7.53
CA TYR A 63 -14.68 -15.48 6.35
C TYR A 63 -13.21 -15.59 6.81
N PRO A 64 -12.70 -16.82 7.05
CA PRO A 64 -11.35 -17.01 7.56
C PRO A 64 -10.27 -16.75 6.49
N ASN A 65 -10.64 -16.80 5.22
CA ASN A 65 -9.73 -16.63 4.10
C ASN A 65 -9.75 -15.18 3.58
N THR A 66 -8.58 -14.58 3.40
CA THR A 66 -8.43 -13.19 2.92
C THR A 66 -7.69 -13.19 1.60
N TRP A 67 -8.24 -12.53 0.58
CA TRP A 67 -7.56 -12.33 -0.70
C TRP A 67 -6.40 -11.35 -0.53
N GLU A 68 -5.18 -11.80 -0.86
CA GLU A 68 -3.94 -11.02 -0.66
C GLU A 68 -3.36 -10.52 -1.98
N ILE A 69 -3.27 -11.39 -2.99
CA ILE A 69 -2.56 -11.13 -4.24
C ILE A 69 -3.41 -11.55 -5.43
N VAL A 70 -3.31 -10.82 -6.54
CA VAL A 70 -3.85 -11.21 -7.84
C VAL A 70 -2.76 -11.18 -8.90
N GLU A 71 -2.85 -12.10 -9.86
CA GLU A 71 -2.07 -12.04 -11.09
C GLU A 71 -2.83 -11.22 -12.14
N VAL A 72 -2.14 -10.22 -12.70
CA VAL A 72 -2.62 -9.37 -13.79
C VAL A 72 -1.75 -9.56 -15.02
N ASP A 73 -2.33 -9.34 -16.20
CA ASP A 73 -1.67 -9.51 -17.50
C ASP A 73 -1.01 -10.89 -17.70
N GLY A 74 -1.48 -11.90 -16.97
CA GLY A 74 -0.92 -13.26 -16.97
C GLY A 74 0.53 -13.35 -16.49
N ARG A 75 1.04 -12.32 -15.79
CA ARG A 75 2.45 -12.22 -15.44
C ARG A 75 2.71 -11.57 -14.09
N TYR A 76 2.14 -10.39 -13.85
CA TYR A 76 2.53 -9.55 -12.73
C TYR A 76 1.67 -9.84 -11.50
N LYS A 77 2.31 -10.02 -10.34
CA LYS A 77 1.61 -10.07 -9.05
C LYS A 77 1.32 -8.67 -8.56
N VAL A 78 0.14 -8.54 -7.97
CA VAL A 78 -0.35 -7.29 -7.38
C VAL A 78 -0.90 -7.59 -5.99
N GLY A 79 -0.35 -6.93 -4.98
CA GLY A 79 -0.85 -6.99 -3.61
C GLY A 79 -2.07 -6.09 -3.45
N ILE A 80 -3.22 -6.68 -3.20
CA ILE A 80 -4.50 -5.95 -3.11
C ILE A 80 -4.88 -5.60 -1.68
N ASN A 81 -4.27 -6.24 -0.69
CA ASN A 81 -4.53 -5.96 0.71
C ASN A 81 -3.89 -4.65 1.16
N THR A 82 -4.69 -3.58 1.17
CA THR A 82 -4.24 -2.24 1.55
C THR A 82 -3.85 -2.14 3.01
N VAL A 83 -4.39 -2.98 3.89
CA VAL A 83 -4.02 -3.00 5.32
C VAL A 83 -2.59 -3.54 5.50
N SER A 84 -2.18 -4.47 4.64
CA SER A 84 -0.81 -5.03 4.66
C SER A 84 0.25 -4.02 4.21
N ALA A 85 -0.11 -2.95 3.49
CA ALA A 85 0.84 -1.93 3.02
C ALA A 85 1.57 -1.26 4.19
N ASN A 86 0.84 -0.85 5.24
CA ASN A 86 1.44 -0.23 6.43
C ASN A 86 2.41 -1.19 7.13
N LYS A 87 2.05 -2.48 7.20
CA LYS A 87 2.93 -3.52 7.77
C LYS A 87 4.19 -3.73 6.93
N LEU A 88 4.07 -3.79 5.61
CA LEU A 88 5.22 -3.95 4.71
C LEU A 88 6.20 -2.78 4.82
N VAL A 89 5.68 -1.55 4.82
CA VAL A 89 6.52 -0.35 4.98
C VAL A 89 7.19 -0.33 6.35
N LEU A 90 6.44 -0.66 7.41
CA LEU A 90 7.01 -0.75 8.75
C LEU A 90 8.15 -1.76 8.82
N GLU A 91 7.95 -2.97 8.31
CA GLU A 91 9.01 -4.00 8.29
C GLU A 91 10.22 -3.51 7.49
N ALA A 92 10.03 -2.89 6.32
CA ALA A 92 11.12 -2.32 5.53
C ALA A 92 11.89 -1.18 6.26
N ILE A 93 11.20 -0.36 7.06
CA ILE A 93 11.85 0.64 7.92
C ILE A 93 12.69 -0.04 9.00
N LEU A 94 12.13 -1.04 9.69
CA LEU A 94 12.80 -1.74 10.79
C LEU A 94 13.99 -2.58 10.30
N ASP A 95 13.89 -3.14 9.10
CA ASP A 95 14.95 -3.91 8.45
C ASP A 95 16.00 -3.01 7.77
N ASN A 96 15.87 -1.68 7.88
CA ASN A 96 16.75 -0.68 7.29
C ASN A 96 16.80 -0.67 5.75
N GLU A 97 15.80 -1.23 5.07
CA GLU A 97 15.69 -1.26 3.60
C GLU A 97 15.39 0.14 3.02
N ILE A 98 14.69 0.99 3.77
CA ILE A 98 14.38 2.36 3.35
C ILE A 98 15.42 3.31 3.96
N VAL A 99 16.51 3.53 3.24
CA VAL A 99 17.69 4.30 3.71
C VAL A 99 17.31 5.68 4.22
N SER A 100 16.42 6.39 3.51
CA SER A 100 16.00 7.73 3.88
C SER A 100 15.20 7.80 5.19
N LEU A 101 14.67 6.67 5.69
CA LEU A 101 13.89 6.60 6.93
C LEU A 101 14.67 5.99 8.11
N GLN A 102 15.96 5.76 7.95
CA GLN A 102 16.86 5.38 9.05
C GLN A 102 17.14 6.57 9.99
N GLY A 103 17.82 6.32 11.12
CA GLY A 103 18.25 7.36 12.06
C GLY A 103 17.22 7.73 13.14
N TYR A 104 16.30 6.81 13.44
CA TYR A 104 15.29 6.94 14.48
C TYR A 104 15.33 5.73 15.41
N SER A 105 15.30 5.95 16.72
CA SER A 105 15.37 4.85 17.70
C SER A 105 14.00 4.37 18.17
N LYS A 106 12.93 5.12 17.85
CA LYS A 106 11.56 4.81 18.28
C LYS A 106 10.59 4.90 17.12
N VAL A 107 9.70 3.91 17.02
CA VAL A 107 8.65 3.83 15.99
C VAL A 107 7.29 3.66 16.66
N ARG A 108 6.33 4.52 16.29
CA ARG A 108 4.92 4.41 16.71
C ARG A 108 4.02 4.33 15.49
N LYS A 109 2.84 3.73 15.68
CA LYS A 109 1.85 3.51 14.61
C LYS A 109 0.53 4.16 14.97
N GLU A 110 -0.24 4.56 13.96
CA GLU A 110 -1.61 5.07 14.12
C GLU A 110 -1.71 6.25 15.11
N VAL A 111 -0.73 7.16 15.06
CA VAL A 111 -0.63 8.26 16.03
C VAL A 111 -1.56 9.40 15.59
N PRO A 112 -2.47 9.89 16.46
CA PRO A 112 -3.30 11.05 16.15
C PRO A 112 -2.43 12.27 15.84
N TYR A 113 -2.78 13.00 14.78
CA TYR A 113 -2.07 14.21 14.36
C TYR A 113 -3.01 15.19 13.66
N GLY A 114 -2.51 16.42 13.46
CA GLY A 114 -3.22 17.46 12.73
C GLY A 114 -4.45 18.00 13.45
N ALA A 115 -5.10 18.99 12.82
CA ALA A 115 -6.34 19.60 13.32
C ALA A 115 -7.59 18.79 12.92
N GLN A 116 -7.40 17.76 12.10
CA GLN A 116 -8.45 17.15 11.31
C GLN A 116 -8.81 15.74 11.80
N ASN A 117 -8.39 15.36 13.02
CA ASN A 117 -8.64 14.05 13.65
C ASN A 117 -8.16 12.87 12.78
N SER A 118 -7.05 13.06 12.07
CA SER A 118 -6.39 12.01 11.31
C SER A 118 -5.37 11.28 12.18
N ARG A 119 -4.92 10.14 11.67
CA ARG A 119 -3.87 9.33 12.29
C ARG A 119 -2.78 9.08 11.26
N ILE A 120 -1.54 9.35 11.64
CA ILE A 120 -0.39 9.08 10.77
C ILE A 120 -0.10 7.60 10.89
N ASP A 121 0.18 6.95 9.75
CA ASP A 121 0.40 5.51 9.72
C ASP A 121 1.61 5.14 10.58
N ILE A 122 2.72 5.87 10.43
CA ILE A 122 3.97 5.65 11.15
C ILE A 122 4.56 7.00 11.60
N LEU A 123 4.98 7.07 12.87
CA LEU A 123 5.75 8.19 13.43
C LEU A 123 7.10 7.67 13.89
N LEU A 124 8.17 8.22 13.30
CA LEU A 124 9.55 7.96 13.70
C LEU A 124 10.00 9.05 14.67
N GLU A 125 10.42 8.66 15.86
CA GLU A 125 10.78 9.53 16.99
C GLU A 125 12.21 9.25 17.47
N ASP A 126 12.65 10.06 18.43
CA ASP A 126 13.95 9.96 19.09
C ASP A 126 15.10 9.90 18.06
N PRO A 127 15.27 10.98 17.28
CA PRO A 127 16.22 11.03 16.19
C PRO A 127 17.66 10.92 16.71
N VAL A 128 18.50 10.20 15.97
CA VAL A 128 19.92 9.99 16.27
C VAL A 128 20.80 10.40 15.08
N ASN A 129 22.12 10.38 15.22
CA ASN A 129 23.08 10.61 14.13
C ASN A 129 22.83 11.92 13.34
N ASN A 130 22.73 13.06 14.04
CA ASN A 130 22.48 14.40 13.50
C ASN A 130 21.09 14.63 12.88
N GLN A 131 20.17 13.67 12.95
CA GLN A 131 18.76 13.95 12.72
C GLN A 131 18.20 14.76 13.91
N SER A 132 17.36 15.76 13.62
CA SER A 132 16.80 16.64 14.66
C SER A 132 15.27 16.72 14.67
N LYS A 133 14.62 16.10 13.67
CA LYS A 133 13.18 16.20 13.47
C LYS A 133 12.53 14.82 13.54
N ARG A 134 11.34 14.74 14.15
CA ARG A 134 10.50 13.55 14.03
C ARG A 134 10.02 13.42 12.59
N CYS A 135 9.74 12.20 12.16
CA CYS A 135 9.28 11.93 10.80
C CYS A 135 7.89 11.31 10.81
N PHE A 136 6.94 12.03 10.21
CA PHE A 136 5.57 11.58 10.00
C PHE A 136 5.49 10.91 8.63
N VAL A 137 5.21 9.62 8.60
CA VAL A 137 5.17 8.82 7.38
C VAL A 137 3.74 8.35 7.12
N GLU A 138 3.14 8.85 6.05
CA GLU A 138 1.86 8.41 5.52
C GLU A 138 2.10 7.40 4.40
N VAL A 139 1.40 6.27 4.44
CA VAL A 139 1.56 5.17 3.48
C VAL A 139 0.38 5.14 2.51
N LYS A 140 0.66 5.04 1.22
CA LYS A 140 -0.35 4.81 0.18
C LYS A 140 -0.04 3.55 -0.59
N ASN A 141 -1.03 2.69 -0.77
CA ASN A 141 -0.88 1.49 -1.60
C ASN A 141 -1.11 1.83 -3.08
N VAL A 142 -0.15 1.53 -3.94
CA VAL A 142 -0.26 1.67 -5.39
C VAL A 142 -0.40 0.30 -6.03
N SER A 143 -1.58 0.04 -6.59
CA SER A 143 -1.89 -1.21 -7.30
C SER A 143 -2.40 -0.98 -8.73
N LEU A 144 -2.70 0.26 -9.12
CA LEU A 144 -3.22 0.57 -10.45
C LEU A 144 -2.06 0.69 -11.45
N GLY A 145 -1.80 -0.40 -12.17
CA GLY A 145 -0.92 -0.41 -13.35
C GLY A 145 -1.68 -0.03 -14.62
N ILE A 146 -1.05 0.78 -15.47
CA ILE A 146 -1.59 1.16 -16.80
C ILE A 146 -0.72 0.68 -17.97
N GLY A 147 0.23 -0.23 -17.69
CA GLY A 147 1.21 -0.71 -18.66
C GLY A 147 2.44 0.18 -18.78
N GLY A 148 3.45 -0.31 -19.51
CA GLY A 148 4.69 0.45 -19.78
C GLY A 148 5.51 0.81 -18.53
N GLY A 149 5.36 0.07 -17.43
CA GLY A 149 6.04 0.39 -16.16
C GLY A 149 5.30 1.41 -15.28
N LYS A 150 4.20 2.01 -15.76
CA LYS A 150 3.56 3.14 -15.08
C LYS A 150 2.51 2.70 -14.07
N GLY A 151 2.63 3.21 -12.85
CA GLY A 151 1.66 3.09 -11.78
C GLY A 151 0.98 4.41 -11.48
N LEU A 152 -0.33 4.37 -11.22
CA LEU A 152 -1.12 5.56 -10.89
C LEU A 152 -1.63 5.52 -9.46
N PHE A 153 -1.66 6.69 -8.81
CA PHE A 153 -2.42 6.89 -7.59
C PHE A 153 -3.15 8.25 -7.60
N PRO A 154 -4.43 8.30 -7.17
CA PRO A 154 -5.26 7.19 -6.69
C PRO A 154 -5.94 6.40 -7.84
N ASP A 155 -6.61 5.30 -7.50
CA ASP A 155 -7.42 4.51 -8.45
C ASP A 155 -8.90 4.95 -8.50
N ALA A 156 -9.30 5.86 -7.62
CA ALA A 156 -10.59 6.55 -7.56
C ALA A 156 -10.44 7.88 -6.79
N VAL A 157 -11.41 8.79 -6.95
CA VAL A 157 -11.46 10.04 -6.18
C VAL A 157 -11.37 9.78 -4.67
N THR A 158 -10.46 10.47 -3.98
CA THR A 158 -10.12 10.21 -2.56
C THR A 158 -10.14 11.46 -1.69
N VAL A 159 -11.31 11.82 -1.16
CA VAL A 159 -11.45 12.94 -0.20
C VAL A 159 -10.58 12.73 1.04
N ARG A 160 -10.50 11.50 1.55
CA ARG A 160 -9.64 11.15 2.70
C ARG A 160 -8.16 11.34 2.36
N GLY A 161 -7.73 10.93 1.16
CA GLY A 161 -6.34 11.10 0.74
C GLY A 161 -5.93 12.56 0.62
N ARG A 162 -6.82 13.42 0.09
CA ARG A 162 -6.60 14.87 0.00
C ARG A 162 -6.42 15.51 1.38
N LYS A 163 -7.32 15.18 2.32
CA LYS A 163 -7.23 15.62 3.71
C LYS A 163 -5.90 15.28 4.38
N HIS A 164 -5.44 14.04 4.23
CA HIS A 164 -4.15 13.62 4.80
C HIS A 164 -2.99 14.37 4.13
N MET A 165 -3.06 14.67 2.83
CA MET A 165 -2.04 15.47 2.13
C MET A 165 -1.93 16.89 2.70
N GLU A 166 -3.07 17.55 2.96
CA GLU A 166 -3.09 18.88 3.59
C GLU A 166 -2.45 18.87 4.98
N GLU A 167 -2.68 17.81 5.76
CA GLU A 167 -2.05 17.66 7.07
C GLU A 167 -0.54 17.40 6.98
N LEU A 168 -0.08 16.65 5.97
CA LEU A 168 1.36 16.49 5.71
C LEU A 168 2.02 17.82 5.31
N ILE A 169 1.36 18.63 4.48
CA ILE A 169 1.81 19.99 4.16
C ILE A 169 1.95 20.82 5.44
N HIS A 170 0.98 20.72 6.33
CA HIS A 170 1.04 21.41 7.62
C HIS A 170 2.21 20.93 8.49
N ILE A 171 2.48 19.61 8.56
CA ILE A 171 3.64 19.06 9.27
C ILE A 171 4.95 19.58 8.68
N ALA A 172 5.11 19.57 7.35
CA ALA A 172 6.32 20.07 6.71
C ALA A 172 6.57 21.56 7.06
N SER A 173 5.49 22.35 7.17
CA SER A 173 5.56 23.76 7.58
C SER A 173 5.92 23.96 9.06
N SER A 174 5.69 22.97 9.94
CA SER A 174 5.92 23.06 11.38
C SER A 174 7.33 22.64 11.82
N ARG A 175 8.29 22.60 10.89
CA ARG A 175 9.68 22.17 11.07
C ARG A 175 9.86 20.70 11.46
N GLU A 176 8.82 19.88 11.38
CA GLU A 176 8.96 18.42 11.43
C GLU A 176 9.20 17.86 10.02
N ARG A 177 9.58 16.58 9.92
CA ARG A 177 9.72 15.90 8.62
C ARG A 177 8.40 15.21 8.28
N ALA A 178 7.93 15.39 7.05
CA ALA A 178 6.73 14.75 6.52
C ALA A 178 7.09 13.94 5.28
N VAL A 179 6.65 12.69 5.24
CA VAL A 179 6.91 11.75 4.15
C VAL A 179 5.58 11.15 3.69
N LEU A 180 5.35 11.19 2.38
CA LEU A 180 4.36 10.36 1.71
C LEU A 180 5.10 9.19 1.04
N LEU A 181 4.80 7.95 1.46
CA LEU A 181 5.43 6.75 0.93
C LEU A 181 4.42 5.91 0.14
N PHE A 182 4.63 5.81 -1.16
CA PHE A 182 3.92 4.90 -2.04
C PHE A 182 4.48 3.48 -1.91
N CYS A 183 3.73 2.61 -1.24
CA CYS A 183 3.96 1.17 -1.22
C CYS A 183 3.43 0.59 -2.54
N VAL A 184 4.34 0.34 -3.50
CA VAL A 184 4.00 -0.11 -4.85
C VAL A 184 3.91 -1.63 -4.87
N GLN A 185 2.71 -2.13 -4.61
CA GLN A 185 2.39 -3.56 -4.60
C GLN A 185 1.96 -4.05 -5.98
N HIS A 186 2.80 -3.86 -7.00
CA HIS A 186 2.57 -4.34 -8.37
C HIS A 186 3.90 -4.58 -9.10
N GLU A 187 4.22 -5.84 -9.43
CA GLU A 187 5.53 -6.22 -10.01
C GLU A 187 5.87 -5.47 -11.31
N GLY A 188 4.86 -5.15 -12.11
CA GLY A 188 5.02 -4.44 -13.38
C GLY A 188 5.20 -2.92 -13.30
N ILE A 189 5.18 -2.31 -12.11
CA ILE A 189 5.36 -0.86 -11.94
C ILE A 189 6.84 -0.55 -11.62
N ASN A 190 7.42 0.42 -12.34
CA ASN A 190 8.75 0.98 -12.13
C ASN A 190 8.76 2.49 -11.86
N GLN A 191 7.65 3.19 -12.08
CA GLN A 191 7.50 4.61 -11.80
C GLN A 191 6.06 4.94 -11.42
N VAL A 192 5.89 5.79 -10.41
CA VAL A 192 4.58 6.25 -9.92
C VAL A 192 4.27 7.62 -10.48
N PHE A 193 3.02 7.82 -10.91
CA PHE A 193 2.49 9.09 -11.38
C PHE A 193 1.20 9.43 -10.62
N PRO A 194 0.92 10.73 -10.39
CA PRO A 194 -0.40 11.16 -9.99
C PRO A 194 -1.43 10.80 -11.07
N ALA A 195 -2.62 10.38 -10.65
CA ALA A 195 -3.71 10.08 -11.55
C ALA A 195 -4.52 11.35 -11.86
N ASP A 196 -3.95 12.27 -12.65
CA ASP A 196 -4.57 13.57 -12.96
C ASP A 196 -6.00 13.42 -13.51
N ASP A 197 -6.26 12.42 -14.37
CA ASP A 197 -7.59 12.16 -14.94
C ASP A 197 -8.60 11.53 -13.96
N ILE A 198 -8.13 10.97 -12.84
CA ILE A 198 -8.97 10.28 -11.85
C ILE A 198 -9.29 11.20 -10.68
N ASP A 199 -8.27 11.85 -10.14
CA ASP A 199 -8.41 12.81 -9.04
C ASP A 199 -7.47 14.01 -9.28
N PRO A 200 -7.91 15.02 -10.06
CA PRO A 200 -7.12 16.21 -10.35
C PRO A 200 -6.71 16.97 -9.09
N GLU A 201 -7.58 17.00 -8.06
CA GLU A 201 -7.28 17.70 -6.82
C GLU A 201 -6.25 16.98 -5.96
N TYR A 202 -6.31 15.65 -5.88
CA TYR A 202 -5.24 14.90 -5.23
C TYR A 202 -3.89 15.15 -5.92
N SER A 203 -3.89 15.16 -7.25
CA SER A 203 -2.70 15.38 -8.07
C SER A 203 -2.12 16.78 -7.87
N ARG A 204 -2.98 17.81 -7.82
CA ARG A 204 -2.60 19.18 -7.47
C ARG A 204 -2.03 19.27 -6.05
N LEU A 205 -2.66 18.61 -5.08
CA LEU A 205 -2.18 18.60 -3.69
C LEU A 205 -0.86 17.84 -3.53
N LEU A 206 -0.61 16.78 -4.31
CA LEU A 206 0.68 16.07 -4.33
C LEU A 206 1.81 16.99 -4.79
N ARG A 207 1.60 17.71 -5.91
CA ARG A 207 2.50 18.75 -6.43
C ARG A 207 2.78 19.83 -5.37
N GLN A 208 1.73 20.32 -4.73
CA GLN A 208 1.82 21.30 -3.66
C GLN A 208 2.57 20.77 -2.44
N ALA A 209 2.37 19.50 -2.06
CA ALA A 209 3.05 18.86 -0.94
C ALA A 209 4.55 18.74 -1.19
N ALA A 210 4.95 18.28 -2.37
CA ALA A 210 6.35 18.23 -2.78
C ALA A 210 7.00 19.63 -2.72
N ALA A 211 6.33 20.66 -3.28
CA ALA A 211 6.80 22.03 -3.23
C ALA A 211 6.88 22.62 -1.80
N ALA A 212 6.04 22.15 -0.88
CA ALA A 212 6.04 22.54 0.52
C ALA A 212 7.06 21.78 1.39
N GLY A 213 7.84 20.86 0.79
CA GLY A 213 8.87 20.09 1.49
C GLY A 213 8.40 18.76 2.10
N VAL A 214 7.23 18.25 1.69
CA VAL A 214 6.87 16.86 1.95
C VAL A 214 7.70 15.97 1.04
N GLU A 215 8.42 15.01 1.62
CA GLU A 215 9.23 14.06 0.88
C GLU A 215 8.34 12.97 0.28
N ILE A 216 8.47 12.73 -1.03
CA ILE A 216 7.65 11.76 -1.75
C ILE A 216 8.52 10.57 -2.14
N LEU A 217 8.24 9.41 -1.57
CA LEU A 217 8.99 8.17 -1.79
C LEU A 217 8.10 7.12 -2.45
N ALA A 218 8.70 6.24 -3.26
CA ALA A 218 8.02 5.04 -3.75
C ALA A 218 8.94 3.83 -3.65
N TYR A 219 8.41 2.72 -3.17
CA TYR A 219 9.15 1.46 -3.05
C TYR A 219 8.32 0.30 -3.62
N GLY A 220 8.93 -0.43 -4.54
CA GLY A 220 8.41 -1.63 -5.17
C GLY A 220 8.41 -2.83 -4.23
N THR A 221 7.41 -3.69 -4.43
CA THR A 221 7.26 -4.95 -3.69
C THR A 221 7.70 -6.13 -4.54
N ASP A 222 8.59 -6.95 -3.98
CA ASP A 222 8.95 -8.26 -4.51
C ASP A 222 8.05 -9.34 -3.87
N PHE A 223 7.60 -10.28 -4.69
CA PHE A 223 6.67 -11.35 -4.29
C PHE A 223 7.33 -12.73 -4.51
N ASP A 224 7.73 -13.39 -3.43
CA ASP A 224 8.14 -14.79 -3.46
C ASP A 224 6.95 -15.68 -3.05
N ILE A 225 6.22 -16.19 -4.04
CA ILE A 225 5.07 -17.08 -3.80
C ILE A 225 5.49 -18.42 -3.21
N ARG A 226 6.68 -18.94 -3.55
CA ARG A 226 7.16 -20.24 -3.06
C ARG A 226 7.37 -20.18 -1.56
N THR A 227 7.96 -19.10 -1.07
CA THR A 227 8.11 -18.88 0.38
C THR A 227 6.93 -18.14 0.99
N SER A 228 5.96 -17.68 0.20
CA SER A 228 4.86 -16.81 0.67
C SER A 228 5.37 -15.57 1.40
N THR A 229 6.35 -14.89 0.79
CA THR A 229 6.99 -13.69 1.32
C THR A 229 6.77 -12.50 0.41
N LEU A 230 6.47 -11.35 1.00
CA LEU A 230 6.47 -10.04 0.34
C LEU A 230 7.55 -9.16 0.97
N ARG A 231 8.34 -8.44 0.16
CA ARG A 231 9.37 -7.50 0.66
C ARG A 231 9.34 -6.20 -0.13
N LEU A 232 9.51 -5.09 0.58
CA LEU A 232 9.75 -3.77 -0.01
C LEU A 232 11.26 -3.55 -0.05
N ASN A 233 11.87 -3.45 -1.23
CA ASN A 233 13.33 -3.42 -1.36
C ASN A 233 13.84 -2.65 -2.59
N ARG A 234 12.95 -2.04 -3.37
CA ARG A 234 13.31 -1.37 -4.63
C ARG A 234 12.76 0.04 -4.65
N GLU A 235 13.62 1.03 -4.45
CA GLU A 235 13.24 2.43 -4.64
C GLU A 235 12.84 2.68 -6.09
N LEU A 236 11.74 3.41 -6.29
CA LEU A 236 11.17 3.76 -7.58
C LEU A 236 11.06 5.29 -7.68
N SER A 237 11.07 5.81 -8.90
CA SER A 237 10.82 7.23 -9.12
C SER A 237 9.34 7.57 -8.99
N VAL A 238 9.09 8.80 -8.55
CA VAL A 238 7.75 9.40 -8.50
C VAL A 238 7.79 10.66 -9.34
N GLU A 239 6.84 10.80 -10.26
CA GLU A 239 6.59 12.08 -10.93
C GLU A 239 5.79 12.96 -9.97
N THR A 240 6.35 14.09 -9.53
CA THR A 240 5.63 15.08 -8.72
C THR A 240 5.44 16.35 -9.47
#